data_AF-A0A7V8B0H2-F1
#
_entry.id   AF-A0A7V8B0H2-F1
#
_cell.length_a   1.000
_cell.length_b   1.000
_cell.length_c   1.000
_cell.angle_alpha   90.00
_cell.angle_beta   90.00
_cell.angle_gamma   90.00
#
_symmetry.space_group_name_H-M   'P 1'
#
loop_
_entity.id
_entity.type
_entity.pdbx_description
1 polymer ?
#
loop_
_entity_poly.entity_id
_entity_poly.type
_entity_poly.pdbx_seq_one_letter_code
_entity_poly.pdbx_strand_id
1 'polypeptide(L)' 'MDAIPVLLPGQTLQDARSMIEDVCSFRTADTNLIIEDCRAYYGDKASIMAAWFGMDAWFEGDDASKAKWATVLKHMIQ' A
#
# COMPACT_ATOMS: atom_id res chain seq x y z
N MET A 1 13.74 14.93 -9.71
CA MET A 1 13.82 13.49 -10.07
C MET A 1 14.25 12.80 -8.80
N ASP A 2 13.29 12.62 -7.90
CA ASP A 2 13.55 12.01 -6.60
C ASP A 2 13.66 10.50 -6.82
N ALA A 3 14.76 9.94 -6.33
CA ALA A 3 15.10 8.54 -6.51
C ALA A 3 13.99 7.68 -5.91
N ILE A 4 13.38 6.83 -6.75
CA ILE A 4 12.39 5.85 -6.29
C ILE A 4 13.14 4.86 -5.38
N PRO A 5 12.76 4.72 -4.10
CA PRO A 5 13.39 3.77 -3.21
C PRO A 5 12.99 2.36 -3.64
N VAL A 6 13.93 1.65 -4.27
CA VAL A 6 13.79 0.23 -4.61
C VAL A 6 13.90 -0.58 -3.31
N LEU A 7 12.96 -1.50 -3.08
CA LEU A 7 13.04 -2.45 -1.98
C LEU A 7 14.37 -3.21 -2.04
N LEU A 8 15.27 -2.94 -1.09
CA LEU A 8 16.59 -3.57 -1.00
C LEU A 8 16.44 -5.03 -0.53
N PRO A 9 17.38 -5.92 -0.90
CA PRO A 9 17.38 -7.29 -0.39
C PRO A 9 17.47 -7.27 1.15
N GLY A 10 16.41 -7.74 1.82
CA GLY A 10 16.32 -7.76 3.28
C GLY A 10 15.28 -6.82 3.90
N GLN A 11 14.61 -5.96 3.12
CA GLN A 11 13.46 -5.20 3.64
C GLN A 11 12.24 -6.08 3.87
N THR A 12 11.60 -5.87 5.01
CA THR A 12 10.42 -6.61 5.46
C THR A 12 9.15 -6.03 4.84
N LEU A 13 8.06 -6.80 4.84
CA LEU A 13 6.74 -6.34 4.43
C LEU A 13 6.29 -5.07 5.16
N GLN A 14 6.70 -4.95 6.41
CA GLN A 14 6.42 -3.80 7.26
C GLN A 14 7.14 -2.53 6.77
N ASP A 15 8.36 -2.67 6.23
CA ASP A 15 9.08 -1.55 5.62
C ASP A 15 8.39 -1.05 4.35
N ALA A 16 7.92 -1.98 3.50
CA ALA A 16 7.18 -1.64 2.28
C ALA A 16 5.85 -0.94 2.60
N ARG A 17 5.16 -1.39 3.65
CA ARG A 17 3.92 -0.80 4.12
C ARG A 17 4.16 0.59 4.71
N SER A 18 5.15 0.73 5.60
CA SER A 18 5.52 2.02 6.19
C SER A 18 5.86 3.04 5.11
N MET A 19 6.59 2.64 4.06
CA MET A 19 6.92 3.57 2.98
C MET A 19 5.69 4.15 2.27
N ILE A 20 4.63 3.36 2.03
CA ILE A 20 3.39 3.92 1.50
C ILE A 20 2.62 4.71 2.55
N GLU A 21 2.55 4.22 3.79
CA GLU A 21 1.85 4.92 4.86
C GLU A 21 2.51 6.26 5.25
N ASP A 22 3.81 6.41 5.00
CA ASP A 22 4.59 7.61 5.22
C ASP A 22 4.50 8.57 4.02
N VAL A 23 4.54 8.06 2.78
CA VAL A 23 4.45 8.88 1.56
C VAL A 23 3.03 9.35 1.32
N CYS A 24 2.09 8.42 1.36
CA CYS A 24 0.67 8.69 1.32
C CYS A 24 0.26 8.79 2.78
N SER A 25 -0.22 9.93 3.28
CA SER A 25 -0.74 10.03 4.65
C SER A 25 -1.93 9.08 4.83
N PHE A 26 -1.69 7.78 4.99
CA PHE A 26 -2.61 6.73 4.57
C PHE A 26 -3.90 6.78 5.37
N ARG A 27 -3.84 7.28 6.61
CA ARG A 27 -5.01 7.50 7.46
C ARG A 27 -5.93 8.62 6.96
N THR A 28 -5.39 9.68 6.37
CA THR A 28 -6.14 10.88 5.92
C THR A 28 -6.28 10.99 4.41
N ALA A 29 -5.48 10.26 3.63
CA ALA A 29 -5.46 10.32 2.18
C ALA A 29 -6.74 9.71 1.56
N ASP A 30 -7.16 10.29 0.45
CA ASP A 30 -8.23 9.71 -0.38
C ASP A 30 -7.77 8.38 -0.98
N THR A 31 -8.71 7.44 -1.14
CA THR A 31 -8.45 6.13 -1.72
C THR A 31 -7.83 6.23 -3.12
N ASN A 32 -8.22 7.22 -3.93
CA ASN A 32 -7.69 7.42 -5.28
C ASN A 32 -6.20 7.80 -5.26
N LEU A 33 -5.79 8.66 -4.34
CA LEU A 33 -4.38 9.02 -4.15
C LEU A 33 -3.55 7.80 -3.76
N ILE A 34 -4.06 6.96 -2.86
CA ILE A 34 -3.39 5.71 -2.47
C ILE A 34 -3.25 4.78 -3.67
N ILE A 35 -4.26 4.70 -4.54
CA ILE A 35 -4.20 3.87 -5.76
C ILE A 35 -3.15 4.38 -6.73
N GLU A 36 -3.12 5.70 -6.98
CA GLU A 36 -2.15 6.33 -7.87
C GLU A 36 -0.72 6.10 -7.37
N ASP A 37 -0.48 6.29 -6.08
CA ASP A 37 0.83 6.05 -5.48
C ASP A 37 1.20 4.57 -5.56
N CYS A 38 0.32 3.65 -5.18
CA CYS A 38 0.60 2.22 -5.31
C CYS A 38 0.94 1.83 -6.76
N ARG A 39 0.27 2.41 -7.77
CA ARG A 39 0.59 2.19 -9.18
C ARG A 39 1.92 2.82 -9.58
N ALA A 40 2.22 4.02 -9.08
CA ALA A 40 3.49 4.69 -9.35
C ALA A 40 4.69 3.91 -8.77
N TYR A 41 4.54 3.35 -7.56
CA TYR A 41 5.60 2.65 -6.85
C TYR A 41 5.76 1.18 -7.28
N TYR A 42 4.66 0.46 -7.46
CA TYR A 42 4.71 -0.99 -7.71
C TYR A 42 4.28 -1.40 -9.12
N GLY A 43 3.83 -0.46 -9.95
CA GLY A 43 3.45 -0.73 -11.33
C GLY A 43 2.40 -1.82 -11.45
N ASP A 44 2.74 -2.88 -12.18
CA ASP A 44 1.91 -4.06 -12.42
C ASP A 44 1.60 -4.86 -11.14
N LYS A 45 2.41 -4.72 -10.09
CA LYS A 45 2.25 -5.42 -8.81
C LYS A 45 1.39 -4.66 -7.81
N ALA A 46 0.89 -3.46 -8.14
CA ALA A 46 0.15 -2.61 -7.22
C ALA A 46 -1.04 -3.33 -6.56
N SER A 47 -1.82 -4.10 -7.33
CA SER A 47 -2.95 -4.88 -6.82
C SER A 47 -2.51 -5.99 -5.86
N ILE A 48 -1.42 -6.69 -6.16
CA ILE A 48 -0.85 -7.72 -5.28
C ILE A 48 -0.36 -7.10 -3.96
N MET A 49 0.29 -5.94 -4.03
CA MET A 49 0.78 -5.23 -2.85
C MET A 49 -0.37 -4.70 -1.98
N ALA A 50 -1.42 -4.14 -2.58
CA ALA A 50 -2.62 -3.72 -1.84
C ALA A 50 -3.30 -4.90 -1.13
N ALA A 51 -3.34 -6.08 -1.76
CA ALA A 51 -3.84 -7.29 -1.12
C ALA A 51 -2.96 -7.74 0.04
N TRP A 52 -1.63 -7.67 -0.11
CA TRP A 52 -0.69 -7.99 0.96
C TRP A 52 -0.79 -7.04 2.15
N PHE A 53 -0.91 -5.72 1.94
CA PHE A 53 -1.08 -4.78 3.04
C PHE A 53 -2.43 -4.95 3.75
N GLY A 54 -3.49 -5.29 3.02
CA GLY A 54 -4.77 -5.65 3.62
C GLY A 54 -4.68 -6.90 4.51
N MET A 55 -3.89 -7.90 4.11
CA MET A 55 -3.63 -9.10 4.93
C MET A 55 -2.77 -8.80 6.15
N ASP A 56 -1.73 -7.97 6.01
CA ASP A 56 -0.88 -7.54 7.12
C ASP A 56 -1.68 -6.78 8.19
N ALA A 57 -2.51 -5.82 7.77
CA ALA A 57 -3.44 -5.11 8.66
C ALA A 57 -4.46 -6.07 9.34
N TRP A 58 -4.87 -7.14 8.66
CA TRP A 58 -5.71 -8.18 9.26
C TRP A 58 -4.99 -8.91 10.40
N PHE A 59 -3.72 -9.28 10.21
CA PHE A 59 -2.93 -9.96 11.24
C PHE A 59 -2.63 -9.06 12.44
N GLU A 60 -2.46 -7.76 12.22
CA GLU A 60 -2.26 -6.77 13.29
C GLU A 60 -3.55 -6.39 14.03
N GLY A 61 -4.72 -6.78 13.51
CA GLY A 61 -6.01 -6.42 14.09
C GLY A 61 -6.42 -4.97 13.86
N ASP A 62 -5.84 -4.29 12.86
CA ASP A 62 -6.24 -2.93 12.46
C ASP A 62 -7.39 -2.98 11.45
N ASP A 63 -8.62 -3.03 11.98
CA ASP A 63 -9.84 -3.12 11.16
C ASP A 63 -10.04 -1.90 10.24
N ALA A 64 -9.55 -0.72 10.60
CA ALA A 64 -9.68 0.48 9.79
C ALA A 64 -8.76 0.42 8.57
N SER A 65 -7.50 0.07 8.77
CA SER A 65 -6.52 -0.09 7.68
C SER A 65 -6.91 -1.25 6.76
N LYS A 66 -7.39 -2.36 7.33
CA LYS A 66 -7.92 -3.50 6.58
C LYS A 66 -9.08 -3.12 5.66
N ALA A 67 -10.09 -2.40 6.17
CA ALA A 67 -11.23 -1.96 5.35
C ALA A 67 -10.80 -1.01 4.23
N LYS A 68 -9.84 -0.13 4.53
CA LYS A 68 -9.28 0.81 3.55
C LYS A 68 -8.49 0.09 2.45
N TRP A 69 -7.59 -0.83 2.80
CA TRP A 69 -6.84 -1.64 1.84
C TRP A 69 -7.74 -2.55 0.99
N ALA A 70 -8.79 -3.12 1.56
CA ALA A 70 -9.79 -3.88 0.81
C ALA A 70 -10.50 -3.00 -0.24
N THR A 71 -10.79 -1.73 0.10
CA THR A 71 -11.39 -0.76 -0.82
C THR A 71 -10.41 -0.38 -1.93
N VAL A 72 -9.16 -0.10 -1.60
CA VAL A 72 -8.08 0.17 -2.57
C VAL A 72 -7.93 -1.00 -3.54
N LEU A 73 -7.81 -2.22 -3.03
CA LEU A 73 -7.68 -3.43 -3.83
C LEU A 73 -8.84 -3.60 -4.80
N LYS A 74 -10.08 -3.42 -4.32
CA LYS A 74 -11.29 -3.54 -5.14
C LYS A 74 -11.27 -2.60 -6.34
N HIS A 75 -10.78 -1.38 -6.18
CA HIS A 75 -10.67 -0.40 -7.27
C HIS A 75 -9.51 -0.70 -8.23
N MET A 76 -8.46 -1.38 -7.75
CA MET A 76 -7.31 -1.73 -8.59
C MET A 76 -7.57 -2.91 -9.54
N ILE A 77 -8.49 -3.81 -9.18
CA ILE A 77 -8.82 -5.02 -9.94
C ILE A 77 -9.99 -4.84 -10.92
N GLN A 78 -10.61 -3.66 -10.94
CA GLN A 78 -11.65 -3.26 -11.89
C GLN A 78 -11.05 -2.53 -13.08
#